data_AF-A0A1I7N4H1-F1
#
_entry.id   AF-A0A1I7N4H1-F1
#
_cell.length_a   1.000
_cell.length_b   1.000
_cell.length_c   1.000
_cell.angle_alpha   90.00
_cell.angle_beta   90.00
_cell.angle_gamma   90.00
#
_symmetry.space_group_name_H-M   'P 1'
#
loop_
_entity.id
_entity.type
_entity.pdbx_description
1 polymer ?
#
loop_
_entity_poly.entity_id
_entity_poly.type
_entity_poly.pdbx_seq_one_letter_code
_entity_poly.pdbx_strand_id
1 'polypeptide(L)'
;MFQTDQRREPPTFTNRNSACQARLRDLTFALSGPKTRQHARVYGRGKQWQKTARQLDDQFDTFLRTFGLPFKTWAENSVGERYDPETVFYPFGGPDFCFPYYLSPNAREYILVGFEPCSLWPLDALSPAFEFGDTLEAMRHYLCFSYFITKDLHRSLAATNVRSVLPLLLTQIARCGLPLLSLEFIDGAEGLCIEFGERDDPRRLHYFRQDLRDGHWSESSSLHRRLLAAKGLAVFVKSASYLLHEPPFERLRQVIRDHASVLVQDPSGVPYDLLKTWRWSVGLHGQFTSDIPVFSRYDQSSLARAYLASKDSRRLDFGIGYLTTPSASSLIVASPPERAFVSHQEVSCAS
;
A
#
# COMPACT_ATOMS: atom_id res chain seq x y z
N MET A 1 -27.57 39.80 8.20
CA MET A 1 -27.48 39.05 9.46
C MET A 1 -27.15 37.61 9.09
N PHE A 2 -25.86 37.33 8.88
CA PHE A 2 -25.38 36.04 8.41
C PHE A 2 -25.20 35.11 9.62
N GLN A 3 -25.98 34.05 9.69
CA GLN A 3 -25.75 32.96 10.64
C GLN A 3 -24.44 32.26 10.25
N THR A 4 -23.45 32.38 11.13
CA THR A 4 -22.23 31.60 11.09
C THR A 4 -22.57 30.13 11.27
N ASP A 5 -22.38 29.36 10.20
CA ASP A 5 -22.40 27.90 10.20
C ASP A 5 -21.31 27.42 11.17
N GLN A 6 -21.73 26.79 12.27
CA GLN A 6 -20.81 26.18 13.22
C GLN A 6 -20.13 25.01 12.52
N ARG A 7 -18.88 25.21 12.08
CA ARG A 7 -17.97 24.12 11.74
C ARG A 7 -17.88 23.20 12.95
N ARG A 8 -18.60 22.08 12.89
CA ARG A 8 -18.38 20.96 13.83
C ARG A 8 -16.93 20.53 13.66
N GLU A 9 -16.15 20.63 14.72
CA GLU A 9 -14.84 20.01 14.77
C GLU A 9 -14.99 18.52 14.39
N PRO A 10 -14.14 17.98 13.50
CA PRO A 10 -14.18 16.57 13.21
C PRO A 10 -13.96 15.80 14.52
N PRO A 11 -14.68 14.70 14.80
CA PRO A 11 -14.43 13.89 15.97
C PRO A 11 -12.98 13.44 15.98
N THR A 12 -12.17 14.07 16.82
CA THR A 12 -10.81 13.63 17.07
C THR A 12 -10.90 12.32 17.86
N PHE A 13 -10.73 11.20 17.18
CA PHE A 13 -10.44 9.91 17.79
C PHE A 13 -9.01 9.88 18.37
N THR A 14 -8.53 10.99 18.94
CA THR A 14 -7.30 11.02 19.72
C THR A 14 -7.62 10.53 21.12
N ASN A 15 -7.55 9.22 21.37
CA ASN A 15 -7.52 8.79 22.76
C ASN A 15 -6.97 7.39 23.00
N ARG A 16 -5.87 7.34 23.75
CA ARG A 16 -5.42 6.18 24.53
C ARG A 16 -6.37 5.85 25.71
N ASN A 17 -7.65 6.24 25.63
CA ASN A 17 -8.65 5.90 26.63
C ASN A 17 -9.06 4.42 26.47
N SER A 18 -9.23 3.73 27.59
CA SER A 18 -9.50 2.28 27.69
C SER A 18 -10.74 1.85 26.89
N ALA A 19 -11.76 2.70 26.78
CA ALA A 19 -12.97 2.41 26.01
C ALA A 19 -12.71 2.34 24.49
N CYS A 20 -11.89 3.24 23.95
CA CYS A 20 -11.53 3.23 22.53
C CYS A 20 -10.67 2.02 22.19
N GLN A 21 -9.70 1.69 23.05
CA GLN A 21 -8.86 0.51 22.90
C GLN A 21 -9.65 -0.80 23.02
N ALA A 22 -10.67 -0.86 23.88
CA ALA A 22 -11.58 -2.01 23.95
C ALA A 22 -12.37 -2.19 22.65
N ARG A 23 -12.88 -1.10 22.07
CA ARG A 23 -13.60 -1.13 20.79
C ARG A 23 -12.72 -1.53 19.61
N LEU A 24 -11.50 -1.00 19.51
CA LEU A 24 -10.55 -1.40 18.47
C LEU A 24 -10.22 -2.89 18.56
N ARG A 25 -10.08 -3.41 19.78
CA ARG A 25 -9.86 -4.84 20.03
C ARG A 25 -11.06 -5.69 19.58
N ASP A 26 -12.27 -5.30 19.97
CA ASP A 26 -13.50 -5.97 19.54
C ASP A 26 -13.66 -5.95 18.01
N LEU A 27 -13.26 -4.83 17.39
CA LEU A 27 -13.25 -4.66 15.94
C LEU A 27 -12.20 -5.55 15.27
N THR A 28 -10.97 -5.61 15.79
CA THR A 28 -9.95 -6.56 15.33
C THR A 28 -10.52 -7.97 15.33
N PHE A 29 -11.13 -8.40 16.44
CA PHE A 29 -11.72 -9.73 16.51
C PHE A 29 -12.84 -9.96 15.49
N ALA A 30 -13.72 -8.97 15.29
CA ALA A 30 -14.78 -9.06 14.29
C ALA A 30 -14.22 -9.13 12.85
N LEU A 31 -13.12 -8.45 12.59
CA LEU A 31 -12.49 -8.39 11.27
C LEU A 31 -11.58 -9.59 10.97
N SER A 32 -10.92 -10.16 11.98
CA SER A 32 -10.03 -11.33 11.84
C SER A 32 -10.75 -12.63 11.52
N GLY A 33 -12.08 -12.67 11.71
CA GLY A 33 -12.94 -13.80 11.35
C GLY A 33 -12.97 -14.96 12.36
N PRO A 34 -13.72 -16.02 12.05
CA PRO A 34 -13.98 -17.13 12.97
C PRO A 34 -12.77 -18.03 13.27
N LYS A 35 -11.71 -18.03 12.44
CA LYS A 35 -10.53 -18.91 12.59
C LYS A 35 -9.58 -18.48 13.72
N THR A 36 -9.62 -17.22 14.15
CA THR A 36 -8.66 -16.58 15.08
C THR A 36 -9.19 -16.44 16.54
N ARG A 37 -10.12 -17.30 16.97
CA ARG A 37 -10.87 -17.12 18.22
C ARG A 37 -10.06 -17.36 19.50
N GLN A 38 -10.13 -16.37 20.42
CA GLN A 38 -10.27 -16.64 21.86
C GLN A 38 -11.22 -15.68 22.63
N HIS A 39 -11.56 -14.47 22.13
CA HIS A 39 -12.41 -13.53 22.89
C HIS A 39 -13.36 -12.67 22.04
N ALA A 40 -14.48 -13.22 21.56
CA ALA A 40 -15.57 -12.45 20.94
C ALA A 40 -16.70 -12.18 21.95
N ARG A 41 -16.69 -11.02 22.60
CA ARG A 41 -17.72 -10.66 23.60
C ARG A 41 -18.91 -9.89 23.03
N VAL A 42 -18.75 -9.09 21.96
CA VAL A 42 -19.79 -8.18 21.47
C VAL A 42 -20.25 -8.45 20.01
N TYR A 43 -19.33 -8.69 19.08
CA TYR A 43 -19.64 -8.90 17.66
C TYR A 43 -19.49 -10.37 17.22
N GLY A 44 -20.06 -10.71 16.06
CA GLY A 44 -19.76 -11.96 15.36
C GLY A 44 -20.51 -13.22 15.81
N ARG A 45 -21.69 -13.04 16.42
CA ARG A 45 -22.57 -14.15 16.82
C ARG A 45 -23.72 -14.41 15.84
N GLY A 46 -24.06 -13.44 14.98
CA GLY A 46 -25.13 -13.56 13.99
C GLY A 46 -24.81 -14.59 12.90
N LYS A 47 -25.83 -15.31 12.42
CA LYS A 47 -25.68 -16.29 11.33
C LYS A 47 -25.19 -15.63 10.02
N GLN A 48 -25.69 -14.43 9.73
CA GLN A 48 -25.33 -13.68 8.53
C GLN A 48 -23.87 -13.21 8.61
N TRP A 49 -23.45 -12.63 9.73
CA TRP A 49 -22.04 -12.32 9.97
C TRP A 49 -21.14 -13.55 9.80
N GLN A 50 -21.51 -14.69 10.38
CA GLN A 50 -20.69 -15.90 10.28
C GLN A 50 -20.55 -16.38 8.83
N LYS A 51 -21.61 -16.23 8.02
CA LYS A 51 -21.57 -16.54 6.59
C LYS A 51 -20.61 -15.59 5.87
N THR A 52 -20.77 -14.28 6.03
CA THR A 52 -19.91 -13.28 5.36
C THR A 52 -18.46 -13.36 5.82
N ALA A 53 -18.21 -13.60 7.11
CA ALA A 53 -16.88 -13.76 7.65
C ALA A 53 -16.15 -14.98 7.08
N ARG A 54 -16.85 -16.10 6.83
CA ARG A 54 -16.31 -17.28 6.13
C ARG A 54 -16.05 -17.01 4.66
N GLN A 55 -16.94 -16.29 3.97
CA GLN A 55 -16.68 -15.89 2.57
C GLN A 55 -15.43 -15.02 2.47
N LEU A 56 -15.28 -14.08 3.41
CA LEU A 56 -14.08 -13.25 3.50
C LEU A 56 -12.83 -14.09 3.86
N ASP A 57 -12.93 -15.07 4.77
CA ASP A 57 -11.85 -16.02 5.03
C ASP A 57 -11.39 -16.71 3.74
N ASP A 58 -12.34 -17.32 3.01
CA ASP A 58 -12.02 -18.15 1.85
C ASP A 58 -11.41 -17.32 0.71
N GLN A 59 -11.93 -16.12 0.47
CA GLN A 59 -11.38 -15.20 -0.54
C GLN A 59 -10.01 -14.66 -0.14
N PHE A 60 -9.82 -14.29 1.13
CA PHE A 60 -8.54 -13.79 1.61
C PHE A 60 -7.47 -14.89 1.63
N ASP A 61 -7.83 -16.09 2.06
CA ASP A 61 -6.96 -17.27 2.02
C ASP A 61 -6.52 -17.59 0.59
N THR A 62 -7.45 -17.46 -0.37
CA THR A 62 -7.13 -17.64 -1.79
C THR A 62 -6.19 -16.54 -2.28
N PHE A 63 -6.49 -15.27 -1.97
CA PHE A 63 -5.62 -14.14 -2.28
C PHE A 63 -4.20 -14.33 -1.73
N LEU A 64 -4.07 -14.74 -0.46
CA LEU A 64 -2.78 -14.98 0.18
C LEU A 64 -2.01 -16.11 -0.48
N ARG A 65 -2.66 -17.23 -0.80
CA ARG A 65 -2.01 -18.36 -1.48
C ARG A 65 -1.60 -18.03 -2.92
N THR A 66 -2.43 -17.27 -3.63
CA THR A 66 -2.22 -16.98 -5.06
C THR A 66 -1.25 -15.82 -5.28
N PHE A 67 -1.29 -14.79 -4.43
CA PHE A 67 -0.54 -13.55 -4.64
C PHE A 67 0.34 -13.20 -3.44
N GLY A 68 -0.24 -13.10 -2.24
CA GLY A 68 0.43 -12.49 -1.08
C GLY A 68 1.68 -13.24 -0.60
N LEU A 69 1.56 -14.54 -0.33
CA LEU A 69 2.65 -15.35 0.22
C LEU A 69 3.78 -15.62 -0.80
N PRO A 70 3.50 -15.95 -2.08
CA PRO A 70 4.57 -16.02 -3.08
C PRO A 70 5.30 -14.68 -3.26
N PHE A 71 4.56 -13.56 -3.28
CA PHE A 71 5.16 -12.22 -3.35
C PHE A 71 6.04 -11.92 -2.13
N LYS A 72 5.59 -12.27 -0.92
CA LYS A 72 6.38 -12.14 0.31
C LYS A 72 7.70 -12.91 0.21
N THR A 73 7.65 -14.18 -0.19
CA THR A 73 8.85 -15.02 -0.37
C THR A 73 9.80 -14.43 -1.40
N TRP A 74 9.28 -13.93 -2.52
CA TRP A 74 10.10 -13.25 -3.52
C TRP A 74 10.73 -11.96 -2.98
N ALA A 75 9.98 -11.16 -2.22
CA ALA A 75 10.42 -9.89 -1.66
C ALA A 75 11.52 -10.08 -0.61
N GLU A 76 11.43 -11.10 0.24
CA GLU A 76 12.47 -11.44 1.21
C GLU A 76 13.83 -11.66 0.53
N ASN A 77 13.84 -12.41 -0.59
CA ASN A 77 15.05 -12.75 -1.34
C ASN A 77 15.57 -11.61 -2.24
N SER A 78 14.67 -10.75 -2.74
CA SER A 78 15.03 -9.74 -3.76
C SER A 78 15.16 -8.33 -3.19
N VAL A 79 14.57 -8.08 -2.03
CA VAL A 79 14.45 -6.75 -1.41
C VAL A 79 14.91 -6.78 0.05
N GLY A 80 14.34 -7.68 0.85
CA GLY A 80 14.47 -7.69 2.31
C GLY A 80 15.90 -7.69 2.82
N GLU A 81 16.71 -8.67 2.43
CA GLU A 81 18.10 -8.79 2.92
C GLU A 81 19.02 -7.65 2.45
N ARG A 82 18.77 -7.12 1.25
CA ARG A 82 19.67 -6.14 0.62
C ARG A 82 19.38 -4.70 1.06
N TYR A 83 18.11 -4.35 1.21
CA TYR A 83 17.70 -2.96 1.40
C TYR A 83 17.07 -2.68 2.76
N ASP A 84 16.54 -3.70 3.45
CA ASP A 84 15.89 -3.65 4.77
C ASP A 84 15.17 -2.30 5.06
N PRO A 85 14.15 -1.95 4.26
CA PRO A 85 13.60 -0.60 4.31
C PRO A 85 12.81 -0.37 5.59
N GLU A 86 13.12 0.74 6.30
CA GLU A 86 12.36 1.17 7.48
C GLU A 86 10.98 1.73 7.11
N THR A 87 10.84 2.27 5.89
CA THR A 87 9.62 2.91 5.37
C THR A 87 9.27 2.39 3.98
N VAL A 88 8.01 2.03 3.75
CA VAL A 88 7.48 1.68 2.42
C VAL A 88 6.47 2.72 1.96
N PHE A 89 6.73 3.38 0.83
CA PHE A 89 5.83 4.35 0.21
C PHE A 89 5.18 3.77 -1.06
N TYR A 90 3.85 3.80 -1.11
CA TYR A 90 3.03 3.31 -2.20
C TYR A 90 2.13 4.46 -2.76
N PRO A 91 2.64 5.25 -3.72
CA PRO A 91 2.00 6.49 -4.19
C PRO A 91 0.63 6.31 -4.86
N PHE A 92 0.34 5.12 -5.37
CA PHE A 92 -0.91 4.84 -6.08
C PHE A 92 -1.59 3.58 -5.53
N GLY A 93 -1.40 3.32 -4.23
CA GLY A 93 -1.85 2.09 -3.60
C GLY A 93 -3.36 2.04 -3.35
N GLY A 94 -4.02 3.20 -3.18
CA GLY A 94 -5.37 3.19 -2.65
C GLY A 94 -5.42 2.42 -1.33
N PRO A 95 -6.47 1.62 -1.06
CA PRO A 95 -6.56 0.84 0.17
C PRO A 95 -5.78 -0.49 0.12
N ASP A 96 -4.70 -0.64 -0.65
CA ASP A 96 -3.90 -1.87 -0.72
C ASP A 96 -2.83 -1.93 0.39
N PHE A 97 -3.17 -2.56 1.50
CA PHE A 97 -2.23 -2.75 2.62
C PHE A 97 -1.33 -3.99 2.44
N CYS A 98 -1.86 -5.06 1.84
CA CYS A 98 -1.18 -6.36 1.92
C CYS A 98 0.15 -6.36 1.16
N PHE A 99 0.21 -5.77 -0.02
CA PHE A 99 1.44 -5.76 -0.81
C PHE A 99 2.58 -4.97 -0.18
N PRO A 100 2.43 -3.70 0.26
CA PRO A 100 3.51 -2.98 0.92
C PRO A 100 3.92 -3.67 2.24
N TYR A 101 2.98 -4.27 2.98
CA TYR A 101 3.30 -5.08 4.15
C TYR A 101 4.13 -6.32 3.81
N TYR A 102 3.76 -7.08 2.78
CA TYR A 102 4.50 -8.26 2.35
C TYR A 102 5.82 -7.94 1.64
N LEU A 103 5.99 -6.74 1.11
CA LEU A 103 7.24 -6.27 0.52
C LEU A 103 8.33 -6.11 1.58
N SER A 104 7.97 -5.47 2.71
CA SER A 104 8.85 -5.37 3.87
C SER A 104 8.03 -5.55 5.14
N PRO A 105 7.89 -6.80 5.61
CA PRO A 105 7.25 -7.09 6.88
C PRO A 105 8.08 -6.62 8.08
N ASN A 106 9.19 -5.90 7.94
CA ASN A 106 9.91 -5.31 9.07
C ASN A 106 9.88 -3.77 9.06
N ALA A 107 9.31 -3.17 8.01
CA ALA A 107 9.16 -1.72 7.95
C ALA A 107 8.30 -1.21 9.12
N ARG A 108 8.77 -0.12 9.72
CA ARG A 108 8.07 0.57 10.83
C ARG A 108 6.93 1.44 10.33
N GLU A 109 7.03 1.88 9.08
CA GLU A 109 6.09 2.82 8.50
C GLU A 109 5.70 2.41 7.07
N TYR A 110 4.39 2.45 6.80
CA TYR A 110 3.81 2.23 5.48
C TYR A 110 3.03 3.49 5.11
N ILE A 111 3.32 4.09 3.96
CA ILE A 111 2.67 5.31 3.48
C ILE A 111 1.95 4.98 2.19
N LEU A 112 0.63 5.01 2.20
CA LEU A 112 -0.23 4.76 1.04
C LEU A 112 -0.90 6.07 0.63
N VAL A 113 -1.07 6.24 -0.67
CA VAL A 113 -1.81 7.38 -1.22
C VAL A 113 -2.91 6.89 -2.15
N GLY A 114 -4.06 7.55 -2.09
CA GLY A 114 -5.19 7.32 -2.99
C GLY A 114 -6.11 8.54 -3.05
N PHE A 115 -7.21 8.41 -3.81
CA PHE A 115 -8.21 9.48 -3.97
C PHE A 115 -9.44 9.26 -3.08
N GLU A 116 -9.55 8.07 -2.50
CA GLU A 116 -10.73 7.63 -1.80
C GLU A 116 -10.90 8.35 -0.45
N PRO A 117 -12.15 8.57 0.00
CA PRO A 117 -12.41 9.22 1.27
C PRO A 117 -11.80 8.47 2.46
N CYS A 118 -11.32 9.24 3.44
CA CYS A 118 -10.80 8.73 4.70
C CYS A 118 -11.81 8.87 5.85
N SER A 119 -13.07 9.21 5.60
CA SER A 119 -14.01 9.62 6.65
C SER A 119 -14.21 8.58 7.75
N LEU A 120 -14.61 9.06 8.94
CA LEU A 120 -15.01 8.22 10.06
C LEU A 120 -15.98 7.13 9.61
N TRP A 121 -15.57 5.89 9.86
CA TRP A 121 -16.50 4.78 9.92
C TRP A 121 -17.24 4.93 11.25
N PRO A 122 -18.59 4.98 11.29
CA PRO A 122 -19.33 5.16 12.54
C PRO A 122 -19.24 3.88 13.38
N LEU A 123 -18.09 3.66 13.99
CA LEU A 123 -17.78 2.52 14.86
C LEU A 123 -18.80 2.41 15.99
N ASP A 124 -19.30 3.55 16.45
CA ASP A 124 -20.29 3.69 17.51
C ASP A 124 -21.70 3.25 17.07
N ALA A 125 -21.95 3.17 15.76
CA ALA A 125 -23.18 2.68 15.18
C ALA A 125 -23.09 1.20 14.75
N LEU A 126 -21.94 0.54 14.96
CA LEU A 126 -21.80 -0.89 14.70
C LEU A 126 -22.68 -1.64 15.69
N SER A 127 -23.86 -2.05 15.22
CA SER A 127 -24.73 -2.94 15.97
C SER A 127 -24.19 -4.38 15.93
N PRO A 128 -24.65 -5.28 16.83
CA PRO A 128 -24.40 -6.71 16.69
C PRO A 128 -24.90 -7.32 15.36
N ALA A 129 -25.77 -6.60 14.63
CA ALA A 129 -26.25 -6.94 13.29
C ALA A 129 -25.41 -6.30 12.17
N PHE A 130 -24.26 -5.70 12.49
CA PHE A 130 -23.35 -5.17 11.49
C PHE A 130 -22.75 -6.30 10.64
N GLU A 131 -22.84 -6.13 9.33
CA GLU A 131 -22.44 -7.12 8.33
C GLU A 131 -21.32 -6.58 7.45
N PHE A 132 -20.36 -7.45 7.10
CA PHE A 132 -19.19 -7.09 6.29
C PHE A 132 -19.41 -7.27 4.78
N GLY A 133 -20.67 -7.40 4.34
CA GLY A 133 -21.01 -7.70 2.95
C GLY A 133 -20.53 -6.63 1.99
N ASP A 134 -20.74 -5.37 2.33
CA ASP A 134 -20.30 -4.23 1.52
C ASP A 134 -18.77 -4.12 1.45
N THR A 135 -18.09 -4.38 2.56
CA THR A 135 -16.61 -4.43 2.62
C THR A 135 -16.07 -5.55 1.73
N LEU A 136 -16.69 -6.73 1.78
CA LEU A 136 -16.33 -7.87 0.95
C LEU A 136 -16.51 -7.54 -0.54
N GLU A 137 -17.66 -6.94 -0.91
CA GLU A 137 -17.92 -6.57 -2.30
C GLU A 137 -16.93 -5.50 -2.80
N ALA A 138 -16.63 -4.49 -1.98
CA ALA A 138 -15.65 -3.47 -2.32
C ALA A 138 -14.23 -4.04 -2.54
N MET A 139 -13.89 -5.15 -1.86
CA MET A 139 -12.60 -5.83 -1.99
C MET A 139 -12.59 -6.95 -3.02
N ARG A 140 -13.73 -7.35 -3.59
CA ARG A 140 -13.87 -8.56 -4.40
C ARG A 140 -12.90 -8.61 -5.57
N HIS A 141 -12.79 -7.52 -6.35
CA HIS A 141 -11.86 -7.46 -7.48
C HIS A 141 -10.40 -7.56 -7.02
N TYR A 142 -10.05 -6.85 -5.94
CA TYR A 142 -8.71 -6.89 -5.36
C TYR A 142 -8.33 -8.29 -4.88
N LEU A 143 -9.22 -8.99 -4.19
CA LEU A 143 -8.96 -10.35 -3.70
C LEU A 143 -8.82 -11.36 -4.85
N CYS A 144 -9.50 -11.15 -5.98
CA CYS A 144 -9.40 -12.02 -7.15
C CYS A 144 -8.23 -11.71 -8.08
N PHE A 145 -7.86 -10.43 -8.22
CA PHE A 145 -6.95 -9.96 -9.27
C PHE A 145 -5.76 -9.15 -8.77
N SER A 146 -5.58 -8.98 -7.46
CA SER A 146 -4.48 -8.26 -6.81
C SER A 146 -4.45 -6.74 -6.95
N TYR A 147 -5.47 -6.10 -7.52
CA TYR A 147 -5.56 -4.63 -7.62
C TYR A 147 -7.00 -4.13 -7.50
N PHE A 148 -7.19 -2.86 -7.14
CA PHE A 148 -8.50 -2.21 -7.16
C PHE A 148 -8.74 -1.51 -8.50
N ILE A 149 -9.96 -1.57 -9.03
CA ILE A 149 -10.38 -0.73 -10.15
C ILE A 149 -11.00 0.55 -9.58
N THR A 150 -10.40 1.71 -9.87
CA THR A 150 -10.82 3.01 -9.31
C THR A 150 -12.31 3.29 -9.49
N LYS A 151 -12.86 3.02 -10.68
CA LYS A 151 -14.29 3.23 -10.97
C LYS A 151 -15.20 2.34 -10.13
N ASP A 152 -14.83 1.08 -9.94
CA ASP A 152 -15.62 0.14 -9.17
C ASP A 152 -15.48 0.41 -7.67
N LEU A 153 -14.26 0.70 -7.19
CA LEU A 153 -14.03 1.11 -5.80
C LEU A 153 -14.82 2.38 -5.47
N HIS A 154 -14.78 3.41 -6.34
CA HIS A 154 -15.56 4.62 -6.15
C HIS A 154 -17.06 4.33 -6.08
N ARG A 155 -17.58 3.50 -6.99
CA ARG A 155 -18.99 3.08 -6.99
C ARG A 155 -19.33 2.34 -5.70
N SER A 156 -18.51 1.39 -5.27
CA SER A 156 -18.72 0.60 -4.05
C SER A 156 -18.71 1.49 -2.82
N LEU A 157 -17.76 2.40 -2.69
CA LEU A 157 -17.71 3.34 -1.55
C LEU A 157 -18.91 4.29 -1.55
N ALA A 158 -19.38 4.77 -2.71
CA ALA A 158 -20.53 5.66 -2.80
C ALA A 158 -21.87 4.95 -2.54
N ALA A 159 -22.02 3.70 -2.97
CA ALA A 159 -23.29 2.96 -2.92
C ALA A 159 -23.53 2.22 -1.60
N THR A 160 -22.50 2.06 -0.77
CA THR A 160 -22.54 1.21 0.43
C THR A 160 -22.42 2.00 1.73
N ASN A 161 -22.53 1.30 2.86
CA ASN A 161 -22.26 1.88 4.18
C ASN A 161 -20.76 1.99 4.51
N VAL A 162 -19.87 1.52 3.64
CA VAL A 162 -18.41 1.56 3.83
C VAL A 162 -17.88 2.99 3.71
N ARG A 163 -18.28 3.73 2.66
CA ARG A 163 -18.05 5.18 2.39
C ARG A 163 -16.62 5.72 2.53
N SER A 164 -15.65 4.91 2.93
CA SER A 164 -14.29 5.28 3.31
C SER A 164 -13.35 4.09 3.07
N VAL A 165 -12.05 4.34 2.92
CA VAL A 165 -11.03 3.27 2.86
C VAL A 165 -10.81 2.58 4.19
N LEU A 166 -11.17 3.23 5.30
CA LEU A 166 -10.87 2.75 6.64
C LEU A 166 -11.35 1.30 6.89
N PRO A 167 -12.59 0.89 6.58
CA PRO A 167 -13.02 -0.49 6.79
C PRO A 167 -12.22 -1.50 5.96
N LEU A 168 -11.78 -1.13 4.77
CA LEU A 168 -10.99 -2.00 3.88
C LEU A 168 -9.57 -2.21 4.41
N LEU A 169 -8.94 -1.14 4.90
CA LEU A 169 -7.60 -1.18 5.51
C LEU A 169 -7.61 -1.98 6.81
N LEU A 170 -8.56 -1.71 7.71
CA LEU A 170 -8.68 -2.44 8.98
C LEU A 170 -8.95 -3.93 8.74
N THR A 171 -9.76 -4.27 7.73
CA THR A 171 -10.01 -5.66 7.34
C THR A 171 -8.71 -6.35 6.94
N GLN A 172 -7.91 -5.75 6.05
CA GLN A 172 -6.66 -6.36 5.59
C GLN A 172 -5.67 -6.55 6.74
N ILE A 173 -5.47 -5.53 7.58
CA ILE A 173 -4.56 -5.61 8.74
C ILE A 173 -5.00 -6.76 9.68
N ALA A 174 -6.28 -6.80 10.06
CA ALA A 174 -6.80 -7.83 10.95
C ALA A 174 -6.72 -9.24 10.35
N ARG A 175 -6.85 -9.36 9.02
CA ARG A 175 -6.75 -10.62 8.27
C ARG A 175 -5.32 -11.08 8.04
N CYS A 176 -4.35 -10.18 8.07
CA CYS A 176 -2.93 -10.50 8.19
C CYS A 176 -2.54 -10.98 9.60
N GLY A 177 -3.50 -11.06 10.54
CA GLY A 177 -3.26 -11.49 11.92
C GLY A 177 -2.66 -10.40 12.80
N LEU A 178 -2.70 -9.14 12.36
CA LEU A 178 -2.07 -8.02 13.03
C LEU A 178 -3.10 -7.30 13.92
N PRO A 179 -2.86 -7.21 15.25
CA PRO A 179 -3.79 -6.53 16.14
C PRO A 179 -3.78 -5.02 15.89
N LEU A 180 -4.95 -4.38 15.98
CA LEU A 180 -5.09 -2.93 15.87
C LEU A 180 -4.82 -2.28 17.23
N LEU A 181 -4.02 -1.21 17.24
CA LEU A 181 -3.61 -0.52 18.46
C LEU A 181 -4.25 0.85 18.59
N SER A 182 -4.19 1.68 17.54
CA SER A 182 -4.75 3.03 17.53
C SER A 182 -5.16 3.47 16.12
N LEU A 183 -6.01 4.50 16.04
CA LEU A 183 -6.48 5.12 14.81
C LEU A 183 -6.58 6.63 15.04
N GLU A 184 -5.92 7.42 14.20
CA GLU A 184 -5.95 8.88 14.23
C GLU A 184 -6.21 9.45 12.84
N PHE A 185 -6.88 10.61 12.78
CA PHE A 185 -7.08 11.34 11.54
C PHE A 185 -5.98 12.39 11.36
N ILE A 186 -5.51 12.53 10.14
CA ILE A 186 -4.52 13.52 9.74
C ILE A 186 -5.25 14.65 8.99
N ASP A 187 -4.86 15.90 9.26
CA ASP A 187 -5.32 17.10 8.53
C ASP A 187 -6.85 17.19 8.37
N GLY A 188 -7.61 16.92 9.44
CA GLY A 188 -9.07 17.04 9.41
C GLY A 188 -9.78 15.95 8.58
N ALA A 189 -9.20 14.75 8.50
CA ALA A 189 -9.67 13.59 7.74
C ALA A 189 -9.33 13.58 6.24
N GLU A 190 -8.28 14.31 5.84
CA GLU A 190 -7.59 14.11 4.56
C GLU A 190 -6.50 13.02 4.64
N GLY A 191 -6.31 12.42 5.82
CA GLY A 191 -5.53 11.21 5.99
C GLY A 191 -5.85 10.43 7.26
N LEU A 192 -5.23 9.27 7.41
CA LEU A 192 -5.37 8.34 8.52
C LEU A 192 -4.00 7.86 8.99
N CYS A 193 -3.85 7.63 10.28
CA CYS A 193 -2.74 6.90 10.88
C CYS A 193 -3.32 5.72 11.67
N ILE A 194 -2.96 4.50 11.30
CA ILE A 194 -3.36 3.27 11.99
C ILE A 194 -2.10 2.64 12.60
N GLU A 195 -2.05 2.50 13.92
CA GLU A 195 -1.03 1.69 14.57
C GLU A 195 -1.51 0.25 14.70
N PHE A 196 -0.63 -0.70 14.39
CA PHE A 196 -0.93 -2.12 14.41
C PHE A 196 0.31 -2.97 14.75
N GLY A 197 0.10 -4.25 15.04
CA GLY A 197 1.15 -5.18 15.41
C GLY A 197 1.38 -5.27 16.92
N GLU A 198 2.54 -5.78 17.31
CA GLU A 198 2.86 -5.97 18.73
C GLU A 198 2.97 -4.64 19.48
N ARG A 199 2.55 -4.61 20.75
CA ARG A 199 2.52 -3.37 21.55
C ARG A 199 3.91 -2.79 21.80
N ASP A 200 4.91 -3.65 21.92
CA ASP A 200 6.29 -3.26 22.22
C ASP A 200 7.08 -2.91 20.95
N ASP A 201 6.57 -3.28 19.77
CA ASP A 201 7.15 -2.95 18.46
C ASP A 201 6.04 -2.63 17.43
N PRO A 202 5.31 -1.52 17.63
CA PRO A 202 4.18 -1.18 16.78
C PRO A 202 4.63 -0.65 15.42
N ARG A 203 3.85 -0.94 14.39
CA ARG A 203 3.99 -0.39 13.05
C ARG A 203 2.90 0.64 12.78
N ARG A 204 3.15 1.52 11.81
CA ARG A 204 2.22 2.58 11.41
C ARG A 204 1.87 2.47 9.94
N LEU A 205 0.58 2.50 9.64
CA LEU A 205 0.05 2.74 8.31
C LEU A 205 -0.47 4.17 8.24
N HIS A 206 0.13 4.98 7.39
CA HIS A 206 -0.38 6.26 6.97
C HIS A 206 -1.10 6.10 5.62
N TYR A 207 -2.36 6.53 5.55
CA TYR A 207 -3.05 6.70 4.28
C TYR A 207 -3.32 8.19 4.08
N PHE A 208 -2.98 8.73 2.91
CA PHE A 208 -3.29 10.11 2.54
C PHE A 208 -4.23 10.13 1.34
N ARG A 209 -5.33 10.88 1.48
CA ARG A 209 -6.18 11.23 0.35
C ARG A 209 -5.54 12.41 -0.37
N GLN A 210 -4.79 12.15 -1.42
CA GLN A 210 -3.98 13.18 -2.07
C GLN A 210 -3.87 12.96 -3.56
N ASP A 211 -4.02 14.05 -4.31
CA ASP A 211 -3.65 14.12 -5.70
C ASP A 211 -2.14 14.39 -5.82
N LEU A 212 -1.43 13.46 -6.45
CA LEU A 212 0.03 13.53 -6.59
C LEU A 212 0.51 14.28 -7.85
N ARG A 213 -0.40 14.86 -8.63
CA ARG A 213 -0.02 15.77 -9.71
C ARG A 213 0.71 16.98 -9.15
N ASP A 214 1.74 17.46 -9.85
CA ASP A 214 2.73 18.42 -9.33
C ASP A 214 2.13 19.67 -8.65
N GLY A 215 1.02 20.19 -9.17
CA GLY A 215 0.33 21.37 -8.65
C GLY A 215 -0.67 21.13 -7.51
N HIS A 216 -0.85 19.90 -7.04
CA HIS A 216 -1.93 19.54 -6.10
C HIS A 216 -1.49 19.19 -4.69
N TRP A 217 -0.19 19.10 -4.43
CA TRP A 217 0.38 18.89 -3.11
C TRP A 217 1.54 19.85 -2.91
N SER A 218 1.78 20.33 -1.68
CA SER A 218 2.82 21.32 -1.38
C SER A 218 3.94 20.72 -0.54
N GLU A 219 5.08 21.40 -0.46
CA GLU A 219 6.17 21.02 0.46
C GLU A 219 5.74 21.11 1.94
N SER A 220 4.75 21.96 2.23
CA SER A 220 4.12 22.09 3.53
C SER A 220 3.02 21.06 3.81
N SER A 221 2.78 20.10 2.90
CA SER A 221 1.81 19.02 3.14
C SER A 221 2.36 17.98 4.12
N SER A 222 1.47 17.35 4.90
CA SER A 222 1.86 16.30 5.83
C SER A 222 2.47 15.08 5.13
N LEU A 223 1.99 14.76 3.92
CA LEU A 223 2.59 13.73 3.08
C LEU A 223 4.05 14.08 2.73
N HIS A 224 4.30 15.28 2.18
CA HIS A 224 5.64 15.66 1.75
C HIS A 224 6.64 15.68 2.90
N ARG A 225 6.27 16.28 4.04
CA ARG A 225 7.12 16.26 5.25
C ARG A 225 7.46 14.84 5.70
N ARG A 226 6.49 13.92 5.65
CA ARG A 226 6.70 12.53 6.05
C ARG A 226 7.64 11.80 5.08
N LEU A 227 7.48 11.99 3.77
CA LEU A 227 8.38 11.41 2.77
C LEU A 227 9.82 11.90 2.95
N LEU A 228 10.04 13.18 3.23
CA LEU A 228 11.39 13.72 3.47
C LEU A 228 12.01 13.26 4.79
N ALA A 229 11.19 12.95 5.79
CA ALA A 229 11.65 12.43 7.08
C ALA A 229 11.88 10.91 7.07
N ALA A 230 11.43 10.21 6.03
CA ALA A 230 11.52 8.76 5.93
C ALA A 230 12.98 8.29 5.81
N LYS A 231 13.31 7.25 6.57
CA LYS A 231 14.58 6.53 6.48
C LYS A 231 14.37 5.25 5.69
N GLY A 232 15.40 4.84 4.94
CA GLY A 232 15.37 3.60 4.15
C GLY A 232 14.10 3.50 3.29
N LEU A 233 13.77 4.57 2.55
CA LEU A 233 12.51 4.69 1.83
C LEU A 233 12.47 3.72 0.63
N ALA A 234 11.76 2.61 0.78
CA ALA A 234 11.36 1.78 -0.36
C ALA A 234 10.13 2.39 -1.02
N VAL A 235 10.16 2.58 -2.33
CA VAL A 235 8.99 2.98 -3.12
C VAL A 235 8.43 1.74 -3.81
N PHE A 236 7.14 1.48 -3.62
CA PHE A 236 6.43 0.39 -4.27
C PHE A 236 5.39 0.94 -5.25
N VAL A 237 5.41 0.49 -6.51
CA VAL A 237 4.44 0.93 -7.52
C VAL A 237 3.85 -0.27 -8.24
N LYS A 238 2.52 -0.40 -8.22
CA LYS A 238 1.80 -1.51 -8.86
C LYS A 238 0.46 -1.01 -9.39
N SER A 239 0.09 -1.47 -10.59
CA SER A 239 -1.19 -1.13 -11.23
C SER A 239 -1.49 0.38 -11.23
N ALA A 240 -0.46 1.19 -11.48
CA ALA A 240 -0.49 2.64 -11.32
C ALA A 240 -0.99 3.38 -12.56
N SER A 241 -1.70 2.72 -13.47
CA SER A 241 -2.25 3.29 -14.72
C SER A 241 -1.22 4.09 -15.54
N TYR A 242 0.07 3.74 -15.43
CA TYR A 242 1.19 4.42 -16.08
C TYR A 242 1.29 5.92 -15.75
N LEU A 243 0.78 6.35 -14.58
CA LEU A 243 0.78 7.76 -14.20
C LEU A 243 2.19 8.37 -14.15
N LEU A 244 3.20 7.60 -13.76
CA LEU A 244 4.60 8.06 -13.75
C LEU A 244 5.22 8.20 -15.15
N HIS A 245 4.52 7.82 -16.22
CA HIS A 245 4.89 8.16 -17.60
C HIS A 245 4.42 9.56 -18.01
N GLU A 246 3.46 10.13 -17.28
CA GLU A 246 2.79 11.37 -17.68
C GLU A 246 3.53 12.61 -17.19
N PRO A 247 3.54 13.72 -17.95
CA PRO A 247 4.20 14.96 -17.55
C PRO A 247 3.82 15.48 -16.14
N PRO A 248 2.54 15.47 -15.70
CA PRO A 248 2.13 16.07 -14.42
C PRO A 248 2.62 15.37 -13.13
N PHE A 249 3.49 14.37 -13.21
CA PHE A 249 4.03 13.64 -12.07
C PHE A 249 5.56 13.80 -11.94
N GLU A 250 6.12 14.87 -12.49
CA GLU A 250 7.55 15.11 -12.49
C GLU A 250 8.11 15.27 -11.08
N ARG A 251 7.41 15.98 -10.20
CA ARG A 251 7.83 16.16 -8.81
C ARG A 251 7.82 14.85 -8.05
N LEU A 252 6.84 13.98 -8.29
CA LEU A 252 6.82 12.65 -7.68
C LEU A 252 8.00 11.80 -8.17
N ARG A 253 8.30 11.83 -9.48
CA ARG A 253 9.50 11.17 -10.03
C ARG A 253 10.79 11.69 -9.40
N GLN A 254 10.90 12.99 -9.15
CA GLN A 254 12.05 13.59 -8.47
C GLN A 254 12.17 13.10 -7.03
N VAL A 255 11.05 13.04 -6.28
CA VAL A 255 11.07 12.47 -4.92
C VAL A 255 11.54 11.01 -4.94
N ILE A 256 11.06 10.19 -5.88
CA ILE A 256 11.52 8.80 -6.04
C ILE A 256 13.02 8.76 -6.35
N ARG A 257 13.47 9.55 -7.32
CA ARG A 257 14.89 9.60 -7.74
C ARG A 257 15.83 10.01 -6.61
N ASP A 258 15.43 11.01 -5.82
CA ASP A 258 16.33 11.69 -4.91
C ASP A 258 16.30 11.10 -3.48
N HIS A 259 15.22 10.41 -3.09
CA HIS A 259 15.02 9.92 -1.73
C HIS A 259 14.82 8.41 -1.58
N ALA A 260 14.47 7.67 -2.64
CA ALA A 260 14.25 6.23 -2.50
C ALA A 260 15.57 5.46 -2.36
N SER A 261 15.63 4.51 -1.42
CA SER A 261 16.72 3.53 -1.32
C SER A 261 16.53 2.38 -2.31
N VAL A 262 15.28 2.04 -2.61
CA VAL A 262 14.89 1.02 -3.58
C VAL A 262 13.51 1.36 -4.16
N LEU A 263 13.33 1.10 -5.45
CA LEU A 263 12.06 1.14 -6.15
C LEU A 263 11.72 -0.28 -6.58
N VAL A 264 10.54 -0.75 -6.19
CA VAL A 264 10.00 -2.03 -6.60
C VAL A 264 8.71 -1.76 -7.35
N GLN A 265 8.67 -2.13 -8.63
CA GLN A 265 7.53 -1.78 -9.47
C GLN A 265 7.17 -2.84 -10.50
N ASP A 266 5.90 -2.87 -10.88
CA ASP A 266 5.50 -3.46 -12.16
C ASP A 266 5.81 -2.48 -13.33
N PRO A 267 5.58 -2.88 -14.59
CA PRO A 267 5.86 -2.03 -15.75
C PRO A 267 5.08 -0.70 -15.79
N SER A 268 4.06 -0.50 -14.94
CA SER A 268 3.25 0.71 -14.89
C SER A 268 3.84 1.84 -14.03
N GLY A 269 5.00 1.60 -13.41
CA GLY A 269 5.71 2.57 -12.58
C GLY A 269 6.55 3.59 -13.37
N VAL A 270 7.71 3.94 -12.85
CA VAL A 270 8.67 4.84 -13.51
C VAL A 270 9.13 4.22 -14.83
N PRO A 271 9.15 4.97 -15.95
CA PRO A 271 9.62 4.46 -17.24
C PRO A 271 11.02 3.85 -17.15
N TYR A 272 11.22 2.67 -17.76
CA TYR A 272 12.50 1.96 -17.73
C TYR A 272 13.68 2.83 -18.22
N ASP A 273 13.49 3.56 -19.32
CA ASP A 273 14.53 4.44 -19.87
C ASP A 273 14.90 5.59 -18.94
N LEU A 274 13.96 6.03 -18.09
CA LEU A 274 14.22 7.05 -17.10
C LEU A 274 15.08 6.50 -15.94
N LEU A 275 14.85 5.26 -15.51
CA LEU A 275 15.72 4.57 -14.54
C LEU A 275 17.17 4.46 -15.08
N LYS A 276 17.32 4.18 -16.38
CA LYS A 276 18.64 4.18 -17.04
C LYS A 276 19.27 5.56 -17.08
N THR A 277 18.49 6.60 -17.35
CA THR A 277 18.94 8.00 -17.35
C THR A 277 19.42 8.42 -15.96
N TRP A 278 18.75 7.96 -14.90
CA TRP A 278 19.17 8.18 -13.50
C TRP A 278 20.41 7.37 -13.11
N ARG A 279 20.92 6.51 -14.00
CA ARG A 279 22.04 5.59 -13.74
C ARG A 279 21.78 4.64 -12.57
N TRP A 280 20.52 4.30 -12.34
CA TRP A 280 20.15 3.33 -11.33
C TRP A 280 20.55 1.92 -11.75
N SER A 281 20.89 1.11 -10.75
CA SER A 281 21.00 -0.34 -10.91
C SER A 281 19.59 -0.90 -11.11
N VAL A 282 19.41 -1.81 -12.08
CA VAL A 282 18.09 -2.37 -12.41
C VAL A 282 18.18 -3.89 -12.47
N GLY A 283 17.45 -4.55 -11.60
CA GLY A 283 17.14 -5.98 -11.62
C GLY A 283 15.78 -6.24 -12.26
N LEU A 284 15.73 -7.17 -13.20
CA LEU A 284 14.52 -7.58 -13.89
C LEU A 284 14.09 -8.97 -13.43
N HIS A 285 12.87 -9.10 -12.93
CA HIS A 285 12.28 -10.35 -12.45
C HIS A 285 11.02 -10.66 -13.25
N GLY A 286 10.80 -11.93 -13.60
CA GLY A 286 9.70 -12.37 -14.43
C GLY A 286 9.96 -12.25 -15.93
N GLN A 287 8.92 -11.98 -16.70
CA GLN A 287 8.99 -11.80 -18.14
C GLN A 287 8.06 -10.65 -18.56
N PHE A 288 8.50 -9.81 -19.49
CA PHE A 288 7.67 -8.76 -20.08
C PHE A 288 7.88 -8.71 -21.60
N THR A 289 6.78 -8.77 -22.34
CA THR A 289 6.78 -8.63 -23.81
C THR A 289 5.98 -7.42 -24.24
N SER A 290 4.80 -7.22 -23.65
CA SER A 290 3.91 -6.10 -23.87
C SER A 290 2.92 -5.99 -22.73
N ASP A 291 2.29 -4.83 -22.59
CA ASP A 291 1.21 -4.63 -21.62
C ASP A 291 -0.18 -4.93 -22.23
N ILE A 292 -1.23 -4.82 -21.43
CA ILE A 292 -2.61 -4.97 -21.86
C ILE A 292 -3.01 -3.86 -22.86
N PRO A 293 -3.96 -4.11 -23.79
CA PRO A 293 -4.24 -3.20 -24.90
C PRO A 293 -4.59 -1.76 -24.53
N VAL A 294 -5.24 -1.53 -23.37
CA VAL A 294 -5.64 -0.19 -22.91
C VAL A 294 -4.44 0.73 -22.63
N PHE A 295 -3.25 0.18 -22.40
CA PHE A 295 -2.02 0.92 -22.13
C PHE A 295 -1.04 0.92 -23.32
N SER A 296 -1.47 0.47 -24.50
CA SER A 296 -0.66 0.44 -25.73
C SER A 296 -0.09 1.79 -26.19
N ARG A 297 -0.62 2.91 -25.67
CA ARG A 297 -0.08 4.25 -25.93
C ARG A 297 1.29 4.50 -25.31
N TYR A 298 1.67 3.74 -24.29
CA TYR A 298 2.96 3.87 -23.61
C TYR A 298 3.97 2.94 -24.27
N ASP A 299 4.96 3.51 -24.95
CA ASP A 299 6.06 2.72 -25.51
C ASP A 299 6.88 2.08 -24.39
N GLN A 300 7.02 0.75 -24.47
CA GLN A 300 7.76 -0.10 -23.55
C GLN A 300 8.73 -1.03 -24.29
N SER A 301 9.08 -0.68 -25.53
CA SER A 301 9.95 -1.49 -26.40
C SER A 301 11.36 -1.65 -25.84
N SER A 302 11.87 -0.67 -25.10
CA SER A 302 13.15 -0.74 -24.38
C SER A 302 13.09 -1.76 -23.24
N LEU A 303 12.03 -1.71 -22.42
CA LEU A 303 11.79 -2.66 -21.33
C LEU A 303 11.65 -4.10 -21.86
N ALA A 304 10.83 -4.30 -22.90
CA ALA A 304 10.65 -5.61 -23.52
C ALA A 304 11.96 -6.19 -24.06
N ARG A 305 12.79 -5.37 -24.73
CA ARG A 305 14.13 -5.79 -25.16
C ARG A 305 15.05 -6.13 -23.99
N ALA A 306 14.97 -5.37 -22.89
CA ALA A 306 15.79 -5.63 -21.71
C ALA A 306 15.42 -6.97 -21.04
N TYR A 307 14.13 -7.31 -20.95
CA TYR A 307 13.69 -8.62 -20.48
C TYR A 307 14.12 -9.75 -21.42
N LEU A 308 14.00 -9.56 -22.74
CA LEU A 308 14.44 -10.55 -23.72
C LEU A 308 15.96 -10.83 -23.63
N ALA A 309 16.76 -9.81 -23.34
CA ALA A 309 18.21 -9.92 -23.21
C ALA A 309 18.66 -10.43 -21.84
N SER A 310 17.80 -10.38 -20.81
CA SER A 310 18.15 -10.77 -19.45
C SER A 310 18.29 -12.28 -19.32
N LYS A 311 19.45 -12.74 -18.83
CA LYS A 311 19.69 -14.15 -18.49
C LYS A 311 19.31 -14.47 -17.04
N ASP A 312 19.20 -13.43 -16.21
CA ASP A 312 19.02 -13.55 -14.76
C ASP A 312 17.55 -13.33 -14.33
N SER A 313 16.65 -12.99 -15.25
CA SER A 313 15.24 -12.81 -14.94
C SER A 313 14.55 -14.14 -14.67
N ARG A 314 14.55 -14.54 -13.39
CA ARG A 314 13.78 -15.70 -12.92
C ARG A 314 12.30 -15.44 -13.08
N ARG A 315 11.56 -16.45 -13.58
CA ARG A 315 10.09 -16.38 -13.68
C ARG A 315 9.48 -16.14 -12.29
N LEU A 316 8.42 -15.35 -12.26
CA LEU A 316 7.59 -15.22 -11.07
C LEU A 316 6.61 -16.39 -11.02
N ASP A 317 6.32 -16.87 -9.82
CA ASP A 317 5.33 -17.91 -9.52
C ASP A 317 3.98 -17.31 -9.09
N PHE A 318 3.85 -15.99 -9.12
CA PHE A 318 2.62 -15.24 -8.85
C PHE A 318 2.31 -14.19 -9.91
N GLY A 319 1.02 -13.86 -9.99
CA GLY A 319 0.51 -12.73 -10.75
C GLY A 319 0.77 -11.39 -10.04
N ILE A 320 1.13 -10.34 -10.76
CA ILE A 320 1.21 -8.99 -10.18
C ILE A 320 0.91 -7.90 -11.22
N GLY A 321 0.36 -6.78 -10.75
CA GLY A 321 0.03 -5.66 -11.62
C GLY A 321 -1.16 -5.97 -12.52
N TYR A 322 -1.15 -5.41 -13.72
CA TYR A 322 -2.16 -5.72 -14.75
C TYR A 322 -1.97 -7.09 -15.41
N LEU A 323 -0.78 -7.69 -15.29
CA LEU A 323 -0.44 -8.98 -15.85
C LEU A 323 -0.62 -10.07 -14.78
N THR A 324 -1.86 -10.43 -14.46
CA THR A 324 -2.21 -11.28 -13.31
C THR A 324 -1.83 -12.76 -13.45
N THR A 325 -1.20 -13.17 -14.56
CA THR A 325 -0.75 -14.55 -14.78
C THR A 325 0.75 -14.64 -14.50
N PRO A 326 1.22 -15.60 -13.67
CA PRO A 326 2.64 -15.70 -13.30
C PRO A 326 3.62 -15.72 -14.48
N SER A 327 3.25 -16.42 -15.56
CA SER A 327 4.09 -16.54 -16.77
C SER A 327 4.25 -15.24 -17.57
N ALA A 328 3.38 -14.25 -17.33
CA ALA A 328 3.40 -12.95 -17.98
C ALA A 328 3.75 -11.81 -17.02
N SER A 329 3.83 -12.08 -15.72
CA SER A 329 4.15 -11.10 -14.70
C SER A 329 5.61 -10.69 -14.75
N SER A 330 5.84 -9.43 -14.40
CA SER A 330 7.16 -8.83 -14.32
C SER A 330 7.25 -7.85 -13.14
N LEU A 331 8.43 -7.80 -12.55
CA LEU A 331 8.82 -6.83 -11.54
C LEU A 331 10.21 -6.27 -11.85
N ILE A 332 10.35 -4.98 -11.62
CA ILE A 332 11.59 -4.23 -11.72
C ILE A 332 11.98 -3.86 -10.30
N VAL A 333 13.18 -4.24 -9.88
CA VAL A 333 13.81 -3.77 -8.65
C VAL A 333 14.94 -2.84 -9.06
N ALA A 334 14.81 -1.56 -8.76
CA ALA A 334 15.79 -0.55 -9.12
C ALA A 334 16.28 0.19 -7.88
N SER A 335 17.55 0.59 -7.87
CA SER A 335 18.13 1.32 -6.75
C SER A 335 19.18 2.33 -7.23
N PRO A 336 19.42 3.41 -6.46
CA PRO A 336 20.51 4.33 -6.73
C PRO A 336 21.84 3.58 -6.85
N PRO A 337 22.80 4.08 -7.65
CA PRO A 337 24.12 3.49 -7.70
C PRO A 337 24.73 3.47 -6.29
N GLU A 338 25.40 2.37 -5.94
CA GLU A 338 26.14 2.28 -4.69
C GLU A 338 27.12 3.46 -4.62
N ARG A 339 27.05 4.25 -3.55
CA ARG A 339 28.01 5.33 -3.34
C ARG A 339 29.38 4.66 -3.18
N ALA A 340 30.25 4.84 -4.16
CA ALA A 340 31.66 4.49 -4.00
C ALA A 340 32.17 5.26 -2.78
N PHE A 341 32.49 4.53 -1.70
CA PHE A 341 33.22 5.12 -0.58
C PHE A 341 34.60 5.52 -1.12
N VAL A 342 34.79 6.81 -1.37
CA VAL A 342 36.14 7.34 -1.57
C VAL A 342 36.78 7.37 -0.19
N SER A 343 37.63 6.38 0.11
CA SER A 343 38.50 6.44 1.28
C SER A 343 39.44 7.63 1.09
N HIS A 344 39.22 8.71 1.82
CA HIS A 344 40.24 9.74 2.00
C HIS A 344 41.32 9.18 2.94
N GLN A 345 42.22 8.38 2.39
CA GLN A 345 43.56 8.18 2.93
C GLN A 345 44.55 8.44 1.81
N GLU A 346 45.66 9.10 2.18
CA GLU A 346 46.78 9.55 1.34
C GLU A 346 46.67 10.95 0.70
N VAL A 347 46.65 11.99 1.54
CA VAL A 347 47.52 13.16 1.33
C VAL A 347 48.15 13.54 2.67
N SER A 348 49.25 12.87 3.04
CA SER A 348 50.24 13.38 4.00
C SER A 348 51.42 12.42 4.07
N CYS A 349 52.41 12.63 3.20
CA CYS A 349 53.83 12.41 3.49
C CYS A 349 54.66 12.91 2.31
N ALA A 350 54.87 14.22 2.26
CA ALA A 350 55.98 14.84 1.55
C ALA A 350 56.31 16.14 2.30
N SER A 351 57.13 15.99 3.34
CA SER A 351 57.88 17.07 3.99
C SER A 351 59.22 16.49 4.44
#